data_AF-A0A0Q7VMG3-F1
#
_entry.id   AF-A0A0Q7VMG3-F1
#
_cell.length_a   1.000
_cell.length_b   1.000
_cell.length_c   1.000
_cell.angle_alpha   90.00
_cell.angle_beta   90.00
_cell.angle_gamma   90.00
#
_symmetry.space_group_name_H-M   'P 1'
#
loop_
_entity.id
_entity.type
_entity.pdbx_description
1 polymer ?
#
loop_
_entity_poly.entity_id
_entity_poly.type
_entity_poly.pdbx_seq_one_letter_code
_entity_poly.pdbx_strand_id
1 'polypeptide(L)'
;MNPSSPQQASLHGAKLDLLFPSPVMYFDWPDSEQLNRELRDVVLARRTTSCGTVKTNRGGWQSDADLQDWQEAPARSLLQRMTGLAAEYVARQTGRDAAEFAAGWKIRAWANVNEQGHYNRRHDHLGVHSFFSGVYYVNVGDIEAGQAAGGRTRFEDCSFVAIDVDRDADPLRRDYFMTPRNGRMLLFPASLMHSVETYGGTQQRITIAFNLYHPSFTVPRLVERLQQDDWWMTNFRGLIVLKRKVPEKLYAMRLLPRQLAARKVSNPLSLSAWRQHIDAAMQHATALASEHFEARRNG
;
A
#
# COMPACT_ATOMS: atom_id res chain seq x y z
N MET A 1 -46.66 -44.08 16.82
CA MET A 1 -46.03 -44.01 15.48
C MET A 1 -44.89 -43.01 15.58
N ASN A 2 -43.65 -43.47 15.59
CA ASN A 2 -42.48 -42.57 15.57
C ASN A 2 -42.32 -42.01 14.16
N PRO A 3 -42.22 -40.68 13.97
CA PRO A 3 -41.91 -40.12 12.67
C PRO A 3 -40.48 -40.52 12.31
N SER A 4 -40.36 -41.35 11.28
CA SER A 4 -39.11 -41.74 10.65
C SER A 4 -38.31 -40.49 10.27
N SER A 5 -37.20 -40.26 10.96
CA SER A 5 -36.28 -39.16 10.65
C SER A 5 -35.76 -39.31 9.22
N PRO A 6 -35.73 -38.23 8.42
CA PRO A 6 -35.27 -38.31 7.04
C PRO A 6 -33.80 -38.76 6.99
N GLN A 7 -33.52 -39.83 6.24
CA GLN A 7 -32.16 -40.29 5.94
C GLN A 7 -31.41 -39.16 5.21
N GLN A 8 -30.39 -38.58 5.85
CA GLN A 8 -29.55 -37.55 5.23
C GLN A 8 -28.75 -38.17 4.08
N ALA A 9 -28.90 -37.62 2.87
CA ALA A 9 -28.14 -38.04 1.70
C ALA A 9 -26.64 -37.76 1.88
N SER A 10 -25.78 -38.70 1.47
CA SER A 10 -24.33 -38.57 1.55
C SER A 10 -23.82 -37.52 0.54
N LEU A 11 -23.11 -36.50 1.03
CA LEU A 11 -22.55 -35.40 0.23
C LEU A 11 -21.11 -35.66 -0.24
N HIS A 12 -20.62 -36.90 -0.17
CA HIS A 12 -19.22 -37.25 -0.46
C HIS A 12 -18.73 -36.86 -1.88
N GLY A 13 -19.65 -36.67 -2.84
CA GLY A 13 -19.33 -36.25 -4.21
C GLY A 13 -19.37 -34.73 -4.43
N ALA A 14 -19.62 -33.92 -3.40
CA ALA A 14 -19.63 -32.46 -3.52
C ALA A 14 -18.25 -31.93 -3.92
N LYS A 15 -18.22 -30.95 -4.82
CA LYS A 15 -17.00 -30.26 -5.26
C LYS A 15 -16.98 -28.84 -4.73
N LEU A 16 -15.80 -28.37 -4.35
CA LEU A 16 -15.56 -27.01 -3.90
C LEU A 16 -14.58 -26.34 -4.86
N ASP A 17 -15.05 -25.32 -5.57
CA ASP A 17 -14.23 -24.53 -6.49
C ASP A 17 -13.98 -23.14 -5.91
N LEU A 18 -12.71 -22.74 -5.83
CA LEU A 18 -12.33 -21.38 -5.44
C LEU A 18 -12.33 -20.49 -6.67
N LEU A 19 -13.37 -19.67 -6.82
CA LEU A 19 -13.54 -18.84 -8.01
C LEU A 19 -12.55 -17.66 -8.06
N PHE A 20 -12.45 -16.91 -6.96
CA PHE A 20 -11.67 -15.65 -6.91
C PHE A 20 -10.88 -15.51 -5.60
N PRO A 21 -9.98 -16.46 -5.25
CA PRO A 21 -9.10 -16.25 -4.12
C PRO A 21 -8.21 -15.01 -4.37
N SER A 22 -7.76 -14.35 -3.30
CA SER A 22 -6.80 -13.25 -3.36
C SER A 22 -5.40 -13.75 -2.99
N PRO A 23 -4.57 -14.23 -3.95
CA PRO A 23 -3.25 -14.74 -3.62
C PRO A 23 -2.34 -13.64 -3.10
N VAL A 24 -1.65 -13.90 -1.99
CA VAL A 24 -0.55 -13.05 -1.51
C VAL A 24 0.72 -13.89 -1.55
N MET A 25 1.68 -13.49 -2.38
CA MET A 25 2.99 -14.10 -2.43
C MET A 25 3.96 -13.29 -1.58
N TYR A 26 4.83 -13.96 -0.86
CA TYR A 26 5.96 -13.33 -0.20
C TYR A 26 7.21 -14.19 -0.31
N PHE A 27 8.36 -13.53 -0.32
CA PHE A 27 9.65 -14.19 -0.38
C PHE A 27 10.66 -13.46 0.49
N ASP A 28 11.38 -14.22 1.32
CA ASP A 28 12.46 -13.74 2.17
C ASP A 28 13.77 -13.87 1.38
N TRP A 29 14.29 -12.77 0.85
CA TRP A 29 15.51 -12.79 0.05
C TRP A 29 16.73 -12.98 0.96
N PRO A 30 17.49 -14.09 0.84
CA PRO A 30 18.54 -14.46 1.81
C PRO A 30 19.71 -13.46 1.86
N ASP A 31 20.11 -12.89 0.73
CA ASP A 31 21.24 -11.96 0.62
C ASP A 31 20.78 -10.50 0.56
N SER A 32 20.00 -10.08 1.55
CA SER A 32 19.40 -8.74 1.56
C SER A 32 20.13 -7.72 2.41
N GLU A 33 21.07 -8.12 3.27
CA GLU A 33 21.71 -7.20 4.20
C GLU A 33 22.42 -6.03 3.51
N GLN A 34 23.27 -6.32 2.51
CA GLN A 34 23.99 -5.29 1.77
C GLN A 34 23.01 -4.41 1.00
N LEU A 35 22.09 -5.01 0.25
CA LEU A 35 21.08 -4.27 -0.51
C LEU A 35 20.23 -3.37 0.41
N ASN A 36 19.86 -3.85 1.60
CA ASN A 36 19.08 -3.09 2.56
C ASN A 36 19.86 -1.89 3.12
N ARG A 37 21.16 -2.07 3.44
CA ARG A 37 22.02 -0.97 3.87
C ARG A 37 22.11 0.11 2.79
N GLU A 38 22.43 -0.29 1.56
CA GLU A 38 22.57 0.65 0.44
C GLU A 38 21.25 1.34 0.09
N LEU A 39 20.13 0.60 0.04
CA LEU A 39 18.79 1.18 -0.19
C LEU A 39 18.41 2.17 0.93
N ARG A 40 18.70 1.83 2.19
CA ARG A 40 18.46 2.72 3.33
C ARG A 40 19.21 4.04 3.14
N ASP A 41 20.48 3.99 2.79
CA ASP A 41 21.30 5.19 2.62
C ASP A 41 20.77 6.06 1.48
N VAL A 42 20.43 5.46 0.34
CA VAL A 42 19.82 6.16 -0.81
C VAL A 42 18.50 6.81 -0.43
N VAL A 43 17.61 6.08 0.26
CA VAL A 43 16.31 6.59 0.70
C VAL A 43 16.46 7.76 1.68
N LEU A 44 17.36 7.63 2.66
CA LEU A 44 17.59 8.68 3.65
C LEU A 44 18.23 9.92 3.01
N ALA A 45 19.16 9.75 2.07
CA ALA A 45 19.70 10.87 1.29
C ALA A 45 18.58 11.59 0.51
N ARG A 46 17.73 10.84 -0.19
CA ARG A 46 16.57 11.40 -0.94
C ARG A 46 15.59 12.14 -0.04
N ARG A 47 15.36 11.64 1.18
CA ARG A 47 14.51 12.29 2.20
C ARG A 47 15.04 13.66 2.60
N THR A 48 16.35 13.90 2.54
CA THR A 48 16.91 15.24 2.85
C THR A 48 16.68 16.26 1.75
N THR A 49 16.51 15.82 0.50
CA THR A 49 16.41 16.71 -0.68
C THR A 49 15.01 16.81 -1.25
N SER A 50 14.09 15.90 -0.89
CA SER A 50 12.69 15.91 -1.33
C SER A 50 11.73 16.05 -0.15
N CYS A 51 10.78 16.96 -0.31
CA CYS A 51 9.65 17.12 0.62
C CYS A 51 8.77 15.87 0.69
N GLY A 52 8.89 14.96 -0.28
CA GLY A 52 8.03 13.80 -0.41
C GLY A 52 6.60 14.17 -0.78
N THR A 53 5.75 13.16 -0.80
CA THR A 53 4.32 13.28 -1.09
C THR A 53 3.50 12.78 0.10
N VAL A 54 2.24 13.23 0.17
CA VAL A 54 1.29 12.69 1.13
C VAL A 54 0.07 12.14 0.42
N LYS A 55 -0.12 10.83 0.56
CA LYS A 55 -1.31 10.12 0.07
C LYS A 55 -2.02 9.43 1.23
N THR A 56 -1.67 8.18 1.48
CA THR A 56 -2.25 7.35 2.55
C THR A 56 -1.39 7.34 3.80
N ASN A 57 -0.09 7.66 3.68
CA ASN A 57 0.83 7.86 4.81
C ASN A 57 0.36 8.99 5.73
N ARG A 58 0.50 8.78 7.03
CA ARG A 58 0.14 9.71 8.09
C ARG A 58 1.36 9.87 8.99
N GLY A 59 1.83 11.10 9.15
CA GLY A 59 3.12 11.47 9.78
C GLY A 59 4.39 11.11 8.98
N GLY A 60 4.43 9.92 8.37
CA GLY A 60 5.62 9.41 7.65
C GLY A 60 5.99 10.15 6.38
N TRP A 61 7.23 9.97 5.94
CA TRP A 61 7.71 10.48 4.65
C TRP A 61 7.49 9.42 3.56
N GLN A 62 7.02 9.86 2.40
CA GLN A 62 6.88 9.04 1.20
C GLN A 62 7.59 9.76 0.05
N SER A 63 8.46 9.08 -0.70
CA SER A 63 9.09 9.67 -1.88
C SER A 63 8.06 9.92 -2.99
N ASP A 64 8.49 10.60 -4.05
CA ASP A 64 7.81 10.50 -5.34
C ASP A 64 7.82 9.05 -5.83
N ALA A 65 6.88 8.74 -6.72
CA ALA A 65 6.71 7.40 -7.27
C ALA A 65 7.56 7.21 -8.54
N ASP A 66 8.84 7.53 -8.41
CA ASP A 66 9.86 7.60 -9.46
C ASP A 66 11.09 6.72 -9.16
N LEU A 67 11.00 5.79 -8.19
CA LEU A 67 12.16 4.98 -7.77
C LEU A 67 12.74 4.14 -8.92
N GLN A 68 11.90 3.76 -9.88
CA GLN A 68 12.37 3.08 -11.10
C GLN A 68 13.34 3.91 -11.96
N ASP A 69 13.35 5.23 -11.78
CA ASP A 69 14.19 6.19 -12.52
C ASP A 69 15.46 6.57 -11.74
N TRP A 70 15.62 6.04 -10.53
CA TRP A 70 16.80 6.25 -9.68
C TRP A 70 18.01 5.51 -10.29
N GLN A 71 19.15 6.20 -10.37
CA GLN A 71 20.34 5.71 -11.09
C GLN A 71 21.24 4.83 -10.21
N GLU A 72 20.99 4.83 -8.90
CA GLU A 72 21.72 4.11 -7.89
C GLU A 72 21.61 2.58 -8.12
N ALA A 73 22.74 1.89 -8.08
CA ALA A 73 22.82 0.43 -8.23
C ALA A 73 21.83 -0.35 -7.35
N PRO A 74 21.65 -0.06 -6.04
CA PRO A 74 20.68 -0.77 -5.21
C PRO A 74 19.22 -0.63 -5.70
N ALA A 75 18.83 0.52 -6.26
CA ALA A 75 17.50 0.68 -6.82
C ALA A 75 17.29 -0.26 -8.01
N ARG A 76 18.25 -0.32 -8.93
CA ARG A 76 18.20 -1.24 -10.09
C ARG A 76 18.15 -2.71 -9.68
N SER A 77 18.96 -3.11 -8.70
CA SER A 77 18.92 -4.47 -8.15
C SER A 77 17.56 -4.83 -7.55
N LEU A 78 16.92 -3.88 -6.87
CA LEU A 78 15.58 -4.09 -6.32
C LEU A 78 14.53 -4.24 -7.43
N LEU A 79 14.59 -3.43 -8.49
CA LEU A 79 13.66 -3.55 -9.63
C LEU A 79 13.74 -4.93 -10.28
N GLN A 80 14.93 -5.51 -10.40
CA GLN A 80 15.11 -6.89 -10.90
C GLN A 80 14.45 -7.93 -9.99
N ARG A 81 14.58 -7.78 -8.66
CA ARG A 81 13.88 -8.64 -7.68
C ARG A 81 12.36 -8.51 -7.80
N MET A 82 11.84 -7.29 -8.00
CA MET A 82 10.40 -7.05 -8.18
C MET A 82 9.85 -7.75 -9.43
N THR A 83 10.53 -7.65 -10.58
CA THR A 83 10.08 -8.32 -11.80
C THR A 83 10.22 -9.82 -11.73
N GLY A 84 11.28 -10.34 -11.08
CA GLY A 84 11.45 -11.77 -10.85
C GLY A 84 10.31 -12.36 -10.01
N LEU A 85 9.94 -11.70 -8.91
CA LEU A 85 8.81 -12.14 -8.08
C LEU A 85 7.48 -12.06 -8.83
N ALA A 86 7.30 -11.06 -9.68
CA ALA A 86 6.09 -10.92 -10.51
C ALA A 86 5.95 -12.00 -11.57
N ALA A 87 7.06 -12.39 -12.21
CA ALA A 87 7.09 -13.52 -13.15
C ALA A 87 6.70 -14.82 -12.43
N GLU A 88 7.30 -15.10 -11.27
CA GLU A 88 7.00 -16.28 -10.45
C GLU A 88 5.52 -16.31 -10.00
N TYR A 89 4.99 -15.15 -9.60
CA TYR A 89 3.59 -15.01 -9.21
C TYR A 89 2.63 -15.40 -10.34
N VAL A 90 2.87 -14.87 -11.55
CA VAL A 90 2.08 -15.20 -12.73
C VAL A 90 2.21 -16.68 -13.10
N ALA A 91 3.42 -17.23 -13.01
CA ALA A 91 3.66 -18.62 -13.35
C ALA A 91 2.84 -19.56 -12.46
N ARG A 92 2.81 -19.30 -11.14
CA ARG A 92 1.99 -20.07 -10.19
C ARG A 92 0.49 -19.86 -10.41
N GLN A 93 0.07 -18.64 -10.70
CA GLN A 93 -1.36 -18.36 -10.88
C GLN A 93 -1.93 -18.97 -12.17
N THR A 94 -1.14 -19.00 -13.24
CA THR A 94 -1.56 -19.51 -14.55
C THR A 94 -1.21 -20.97 -14.78
N GLY A 95 -0.35 -21.55 -13.94
CA GLY A 95 0.22 -22.88 -14.16
C GLY A 95 1.16 -22.95 -15.38
N ARG A 96 1.66 -21.81 -15.87
CA ARG A 96 2.49 -21.70 -17.07
C ARG A 96 3.75 -20.91 -16.78
N ASP A 97 4.90 -21.53 -17.01
CA ASP A 97 6.15 -20.79 -17.15
C ASP A 97 6.21 -20.21 -18.57
N ALA A 98 6.07 -18.90 -18.70
CA ALA A 98 6.05 -18.23 -19.98
C ALA A 98 7.12 -17.13 -20.00
N ALA A 99 8.12 -17.31 -20.87
CA ALA A 99 9.23 -16.39 -21.03
C ALA A 99 8.81 -14.95 -21.36
N GLU A 100 7.59 -14.74 -21.89
CA GLU A 100 7.03 -13.41 -22.13
C GLU A 100 6.90 -12.57 -20.86
N PHE A 101 6.73 -13.20 -19.69
CA PHE A 101 6.61 -12.51 -18.40
C PHE A 101 7.95 -12.33 -17.68
N ALA A 102 9.07 -12.76 -18.29
CA ALA A 102 10.40 -12.53 -17.72
C ALA A 102 10.86 -11.06 -17.82
N ALA A 103 10.26 -10.28 -18.72
CA ALA A 103 10.59 -8.88 -18.98
C ALA A 103 9.32 -8.05 -19.24
N GLY A 104 9.44 -6.79 -19.68
CA GLY A 104 8.31 -5.98 -20.15
C GLY A 104 7.44 -5.33 -19.06
N TRP A 105 7.63 -5.73 -17.79
CA TRP A 105 6.95 -5.15 -16.63
C TRP A 105 7.18 -3.64 -16.52
N LYS A 106 6.10 -2.92 -16.24
CA LYS A 106 6.11 -1.49 -15.94
C LYS A 106 5.95 -1.32 -14.43
N ILE A 107 6.86 -0.54 -13.85
CA ILE A 107 6.98 -0.38 -12.40
C ILE A 107 6.73 1.07 -12.05
N ARG A 108 5.99 1.28 -10.96
CA ARG A 108 5.88 2.56 -10.28
C ARG A 108 6.18 2.33 -8.80
N ALA A 109 7.36 2.73 -8.34
CA ALA A 109 7.85 2.43 -7.00
C ALA A 109 8.15 3.71 -6.20
N TRP A 110 7.98 3.65 -4.88
CA TRP A 110 8.28 4.73 -3.94
C TRP A 110 8.78 4.19 -2.60
N ALA A 111 9.61 4.98 -1.93
CA ALA A 111 10.10 4.69 -0.60
C ALA A 111 9.21 5.33 0.47
N ASN A 112 9.12 4.68 1.63
CA ASN A 112 8.45 5.18 2.83
C ASN A 112 9.44 5.16 3.99
N VAL A 113 9.40 6.20 4.82
CA VAL A 113 10.10 6.25 6.10
C VAL A 113 9.08 6.57 7.20
N ASN A 114 8.81 5.58 8.04
CA ASN A 114 7.90 5.65 9.17
C ASN A 114 8.71 5.73 10.48
N GLU A 115 8.25 6.56 11.39
CA GLU A 115 8.77 6.75 12.75
C GLU A 115 7.61 6.52 13.71
N GLN A 116 7.85 6.66 15.01
CA GLN A 116 6.84 6.42 16.03
C GLN A 116 5.54 7.23 15.76
N GLY A 117 4.40 6.55 15.79
CA GLY A 117 3.08 7.10 15.50
C GLY A 117 2.69 7.12 14.03
N HIS A 118 3.60 6.82 13.10
CA HIS A 118 3.31 6.86 11.67
C HIS A 118 2.56 5.60 11.20
N TYR A 119 1.67 5.76 10.22
CA TYR A 119 0.85 4.66 9.69
C TYR A 119 0.38 4.95 8.25
N ASN A 120 -0.28 3.97 7.62
CA ASN A 120 -0.97 4.18 6.34
C ASN A 120 -2.45 3.82 6.50
N ARG A 121 -3.33 4.72 6.08
CA ARG A 121 -4.78 4.48 6.10
C ARG A 121 -5.15 3.33 5.16
N ARG A 122 -6.30 2.73 5.41
CA ARG A 122 -6.93 1.73 4.54
C ARG A 122 -7.09 2.24 3.10
N HIS A 123 -6.63 1.47 2.12
CA HIS A 123 -6.69 1.76 0.69
C HIS A 123 -6.45 0.51 -0.16
N ASP A 124 -6.71 0.63 -1.46
CA ASP A 124 -6.21 -0.26 -2.50
C ASP A 124 -5.45 0.58 -3.56
N HIS A 125 -4.92 -0.10 -4.57
CA HIS A 125 -4.18 0.50 -5.68
C HIS A 125 -4.78 0.11 -7.04
N LEU A 126 -6.07 -0.28 -7.08
CA LEU A 126 -6.70 -0.71 -8.32
C LEU A 126 -6.67 0.43 -9.34
N GLY A 127 -6.15 0.13 -10.53
CA GLY A 127 -6.07 1.11 -11.60
C GLY A 127 -5.66 0.48 -12.93
N VAL A 128 -5.82 1.24 -14.02
CA VAL A 128 -5.52 0.79 -15.40
C VAL A 128 -4.05 0.38 -15.58
N HIS A 129 -3.15 0.90 -14.75
CA HIS A 129 -1.71 0.65 -14.78
C HIS A 129 -1.19 0.11 -13.44
N SER A 130 -2.01 -0.70 -12.75
CA SER A 130 -1.68 -1.24 -11.44
C SER A 130 -2.48 -2.52 -11.22
N PHE A 131 -1.90 -3.65 -11.65
CA PHE A 131 -2.53 -4.98 -11.50
C PHE A 131 -2.05 -5.66 -10.24
N PHE A 132 -0.78 -5.46 -9.88
CA PHE A 132 -0.20 -5.95 -8.65
C PHE A 132 0.38 -4.79 -7.85
N SER A 133 0.35 -4.96 -6.54
CA SER A 133 1.04 -4.10 -5.59
C SER A 133 1.95 -4.94 -4.71
N GLY A 134 3.00 -4.33 -4.21
CA GLY A 134 3.98 -5.01 -3.39
C GLY A 134 4.70 -4.07 -2.44
N VAL A 135 5.37 -4.69 -1.47
CA VAL A 135 6.16 -4.01 -0.45
C VAL A 135 7.44 -4.79 -0.22
N TYR A 136 8.58 -4.13 -0.35
CA TYR A 136 9.87 -4.63 0.09
C TYR A 136 10.26 -3.96 1.42
N TYR A 137 10.62 -4.76 2.41
CA TYR A 137 11.00 -4.29 3.74
C TYR A 137 12.52 -4.09 3.83
N VAL A 138 12.95 -2.84 3.71
CA VAL A 138 14.37 -2.45 3.78
C VAL A 138 14.86 -2.46 5.22
N ASN A 139 14.09 -1.85 6.12
CA ASN A 139 14.33 -1.83 7.56
C ASN A 139 12.99 -1.95 8.29
N VAL A 140 12.77 -3.01 9.06
CA VAL A 140 11.55 -3.18 9.85
C VAL A 140 11.60 -2.44 11.19
N GLY A 141 12.73 -1.80 11.52
CA GLY A 141 12.93 -1.11 12.78
C GLY A 141 12.88 -2.09 13.95
N ASP A 142 12.12 -1.75 15.00
CA ASP A 142 12.09 -2.53 16.24
C ASP A 142 11.17 -3.78 16.17
N ILE A 143 10.55 -4.05 15.01
CA ILE A 143 9.62 -5.19 14.82
C ILE A 143 10.35 -6.54 14.90
N GLU A 144 11.57 -6.65 14.36
CA GLU A 144 12.33 -7.91 14.37
C GLU A 144 12.90 -8.25 15.75
N ALA A 145 13.04 -7.27 16.64
CA ALA A 145 13.57 -7.45 18.00
C ALA A 145 12.57 -8.11 18.97
N GLY A 146 11.52 -8.77 18.46
CA GLY A 146 10.47 -9.40 19.28
C GLY A 146 9.51 -8.42 19.95
N GLN A 147 9.62 -7.13 19.67
CA GLN A 147 8.70 -6.12 20.18
C GLN A 147 7.49 -6.02 19.26
N ALA A 148 6.28 -6.04 19.82
CA ALA A 148 5.04 -5.73 19.10
C ALA A 148 4.97 -4.22 18.81
N ALA A 149 5.88 -3.73 17.96
CA ALA A 149 5.98 -2.32 17.59
C ALA A 149 4.95 -1.91 16.52
N GLY A 150 3.92 -2.72 16.26
CA GLY A 150 2.95 -2.48 15.19
C GLY A 150 3.61 -2.41 13.81
N GLY A 151 3.18 -1.48 12.96
CA GLY A 151 3.76 -1.28 11.63
C GLY A 151 3.63 -2.48 10.67
N ARG A 152 2.78 -3.47 10.96
CA ARG A 152 2.55 -4.62 10.08
C ARG A 152 1.64 -4.21 8.92
N THR A 153 1.81 -4.87 7.77
CA THR A 153 0.86 -4.73 6.68
C THR A 153 -0.38 -5.56 7.02
N ARG A 154 -1.52 -4.89 7.10
CA ARG A 154 -2.82 -5.49 7.41
C ARG A 154 -3.62 -5.60 6.11
N PHE A 155 -3.96 -6.81 5.71
CA PHE A 155 -4.90 -7.07 4.63
C PHE A 155 -6.29 -7.27 5.21
N GLU A 156 -7.32 -6.80 4.52
CA GLU A 156 -8.70 -6.86 5.01
C GLU A 156 -9.57 -7.65 4.05
N ASP A 157 -10.29 -8.64 4.58
CA ASP A 157 -11.29 -9.40 3.85
C ASP A 157 -12.55 -8.56 3.63
N CYS A 158 -12.77 -8.21 2.36
CA CYS A 158 -13.95 -7.48 1.90
C CYS A 158 -14.94 -8.36 1.14
N SER A 159 -14.78 -9.69 1.20
CA SER A 159 -15.68 -10.65 0.53
C SER A 159 -17.04 -10.77 1.21
N PHE A 160 -17.12 -10.38 2.49
CA PHE A 160 -18.29 -10.58 3.36
C PHE A 160 -18.75 -12.03 3.50
N VAL A 161 -17.92 -13.01 3.12
CA VAL A 161 -18.22 -14.44 3.26
C VAL A 161 -18.27 -14.83 4.74
N ALA A 162 -19.12 -15.81 5.07
CA ALA A 162 -19.22 -16.34 6.42
C ALA A 162 -17.87 -16.90 6.88
N ILE A 163 -17.46 -16.52 8.09
CA ILE A 163 -16.27 -17.05 8.76
C ILE A 163 -16.71 -17.94 9.91
N ASP A 164 -15.92 -18.97 10.20
CA ASP A 164 -16.14 -19.83 11.35
C ASP A 164 -15.71 -19.10 12.63
N VAL A 165 -16.70 -18.58 13.35
CA VAL A 165 -16.52 -17.78 14.58
C VAL A 165 -16.03 -18.61 15.76
N ASP A 166 -16.16 -19.94 15.70
CA ASP A 166 -15.80 -20.83 16.82
C ASP A 166 -14.32 -21.25 16.78
N ARG A 167 -13.64 -21.03 15.65
CA ARG A 167 -12.22 -21.40 15.45
C ARG A 167 -11.24 -20.25 15.64
N ASP A 168 -11.71 -19.01 15.68
CA ASP A 168 -10.87 -17.84 15.97
C ASP A 168 -11.21 -17.28 17.35
N ALA A 169 -10.20 -16.92 18.13
CA ALA A 169 -10.41 -16.29 19.43
C ALA A 169 -11.04 -14.89 19.31
N ASP A 170 -10.93 -14.29 18.12
CA ASP A 170 -11.64 -13.06 17.74
C ASP A 170 -12.65 -13.37 16.60
N PRO A 171 -13.93 -13.59 16.92
CA PRO A 171 -14.96 -14.00 15.95
C PRO A 171 -15.32 -12.90 14.94
N LEU A 172 -14.84 -11.67 15.15
CA LEU A 172 -15.06 -10.54 14.23
C LEU A 172 -13.84 -10.28 13.34
N ARG A 173 -12.74 -11.02 13.55
CA ARG A 173 -11.49 -10.79 12.84
C ARG A 173 -11.62 -11.16 11.37
N ARG A 174 -11.50 -10.13 10.53
CA ARG A 174 -11.50 -10.23 9.07
C ARG A 174 -10.23 -9.62 8.47
N ASP A 175 -9.14 -9.68 9.21
CA ASP A 175 -7.86 -9.18 8.77
C ASP A 175 -6.76 -10.25 8.83
N TYR A 176 -5.77 -10.07 7.97
CA TYR A 176 -4.56 -10.86 7.95
C TYR A 176 -3.38 -9.91 8.12
N PHE A 177 -2.59 -10.13 9.17
CA PHE A 177 -1.38 -9.37 9.44
C PHE A 177 -0.17 -10.09 8.89
N MET A 178 0.48 -9.49 7.89
CA MET A 178 1.76 -9.95 7.40
C MET A 178 2.87 -9.47 8.32
N THR A 179 3.59 -10.41 8.94
CA THR A 179 4.78 -10.11 9.75
C THR A 179 5.91 -9.59 8.86
N PRO A 180 6.36 -8.33 9.04
CA PRO A 180 7.50 -7.77 8.33
C PRO A 180 8.80 -8.48 8.71
N ARG A 181 9.70 -8.65 7.73
CA ARG A 181 11.09 -9.06 7.95
C ARG A 181 12.01 -8.28 7.01
N ASN A 182 13.20 -7.93 7.45
CA ASN A 182 14.22 -7.31 6.63
C ASN A 182 14.52 -8.20 5.41
N GLY A 183 14.43 -7.63 4.21
CA GLY A 183 14.60 -8.38 2.96
C GLY A 183 13.38 -9.15 2.47
N ARG A 184 12.26 -9.16 3.21
CA ARG A 184 11.00 -9.73 2.71
C ARG A 184 10.42 -8.85 1.62
N MET A 185 9.94 -9.47 0.54
CA MET A 185 9.14 -8.82 -0.49
C MET A 185 7.75 -9.45 -0.53
N LEU A 186 6.71 -8.63 -0.59
CA LEU A 186 5.33 -9.03 -0.82
C LEU A 186 4.90 -8.68 -2.24
N LEU A 187 4.03 -9.50 -2.81
CA LEU A 187 3.29 -9.20 -4.03
C LEU A 187 1.85 -9.73 -3.92
N PHE A 188 0.89 -8.88 -4.23
CA PHE A 188 -0.54 -9.17 -4.10
C PHE A 188 -1.36 -8.39 -5.14
N PRO A 189 -2.62 -8.78 -5.41
CA PRO A 189 -3.50 -8.05 -6.33
C PRO A 189 -3.67 -6.60 -5.88
N ALA A 190 -3.54 -5.64 -6.80
CA ALA A 190 -3.65 -4.23 -6.47
C ALA A 190 -5.03 -3.84 -5.89
N SER A 191 -6.07 -4.64 -6.14
CA SER A 191 -7.41 -4.49 -5.56
C SER A 191 -7.55 -4.97 -4.12
N LEU A 192 -6.54 -5.65 -3.57
CA LEU A 192 -6.63 -6.18 -2.21
C LEU A 192 -6.51 -5.03 -1.19
N MET A 193 -7.60 -4.78 -0.48
CA MET A 193 -7.68 -3.75 0.55
C MET A 193 -6.66 -3.98 1.65
N HIS A 194 -5.88 -2.94 1.95
CA HIS A 194 -4.87 -3.02 2.99
C HIS A 194 -4.60 -1.69 3.68
N SER A 195 -3.95 -1.78 4.84
CA SER A 195 -3.45 -0.68 5.64
C SER A 195 -2.09 -1.04 6.25
N VAL A 196 -1.43 -0.07 6.87
CA VAL A 196 -0.25 -0.32 7.70
C VAL A 196 -0.58 0.15 9.11
N GLU A 197 -0.41 -0.71 10.09
CA GLU A 197 -0.62 -0.38 11.49
C GLU A 197 0.25 0.81 11.92
N THR A 198 -0.20 1.51 12.96
CA THR A 198 0.64 2.48 13.67
C THR A 198 1.92 1.82 14.14
N TYR A 199 3.04 2.40 13.72
CA TYR A 199 4.35 1.95 14.13
C TYR A 199 4.73 2.62 15.46
N GLY A 200 5.00 1.82 16.49
CA GLY A 200 5.31 2.24 17.85
C GLY A 200 6.80 2.23 18.20
N GLY A 201 7.66 1.74 17.29
CA GLY A 201 9.10 1.65 17.51
C GLY A 201 9.82 2.99 17.47
N THR A 202 11.01 3.01 18.04
CA THR A 202 11.92 4.17 18.13
C THR A 202 12.82 4.28 16.91
N GLN A 203 13.19 3.16 16.30
CA GLN A 203 13.98 3.14 15.08
C GLN A 203 13.14 3.39 13.84
N GLN A 204 13.69 4.00 12.81
CA GLN A 204 12.98 4.22 11.54
C GLN A 204 12.63 2.90 10.85
N ARG A 205 11.36 2.75 10.47
CA ARG A 205 10.89 1.67 9.58
C ARG A 205 10.90 2.18 8.14
N ILE A 206 11.63 1.49 7.28
CA ILE A 206 11.83 1.86 5.87
C ILE A 206 11.30 0.74 4.98
N THR A 207 10.37 1.09 4.08
CA THR A 207 9.83 0.17 3.08
C THR A 207 9.85 0.79 1.70
N ILE A 208 9.92 -0.03 0.67
CA ILE A 208 9.73 0.38 -0.71
C ILE A 208 8.46 -0.30 -1.21
N ALA A 209 7.43 0.49 -1.46
CA ALA A 209 6.18 0.02 -2.03
C ALA A 209 6.18 0.24 -3.54
N PHE A 210 5.49 -0.60 -4.27
CA PHE A 210 5.49 -0.56 -5.72
C PHE A 210 4.21 -1.11 -6.31
N ASN A 211 3.87 -0.61 -7.49
CA ASN A 211 2.83 -1.13 -8.35
C ASN A 211 3.45 -1.68 -9.63
N LEU A 212 2.89 -2.79 -10.12
CA LEU A 212 3.29 -3.45 -11.35
C LEU A 212 2.10 -3.63 -12.29
N TYR A 213 2.37 -3.50 -13.58
CA TYR A 213 1.53 -4.07 -14.61
C TYR A 213 2.39 -4.58 -15.78
N HIS A 214 1.88 -5.55 -16.51
CA HIS A 214 2.49 -6.03 -17.75
C HIS A 214 1.56 -5.67 -18.92
N PRO A 215 2.05 -5.04 -20.00
CA PRO A 215 1.20 -4.65 -21.14
C PRO A 215 0.46 -5.79 -21.82
N SER A 216 0.99 -7.02 -21.76
CA SER A 216 0.30 -8.21 -22.29
C SER A 216 -0.91 -8.65 -21.47
N PHE A 217 -1.09 -8.15 -20.25
CA PHE A 217 -2.30 -8.41 -19.48
C PHE A 217 -3.39 -7.40 -19.82
N THR A 218 -4.60 -7.92 -20.02
CA THR A 218 -5.83 -7.13 -20.10
C THR A 218 -6.77 -7.61 -19.01
N VAL A 219 -7.29 -6.67 -18.21
CA VAL A 219 -8.37 -6.95 -17.26
C VAL A 219 -9.68 -6.51 -17.90
N PRO A 220 -10.54 -7.46 -18.34
CA PRO A 220 -11.78 -7.12 -19.01
C PRO A 220 -12.66 -6.19 -18.15
N ARG A 221 -13.23 -5.15 -18.78
CA ARG A 221 -14.13 -4.17 -18.14
C ARG A 221 -13.54 -3.42 -16.93
N LEU A 222 -12.23 -3.43 -16.74
CA LEU A 222 -11.60 -2.68 -15.64
C LEU A 222 -11.88 -1.19 -15.74
N VAL A 223 -11.76 -0.61 -16.93
CA VAL A 223 -12.03 0.82 -17.16
C VAL A 223 -13.49 1.16 -16.84
N GLU A 224 -14.43 0.33 -17.28
CA GLU A 224 -15.86 0.50 -16.99
C GLU A 224 -16.14 0.45 -15.48
N ARG A 225 -15.54 -0.52 -14.76
CA ARG A 225 -15.67 -0.63 -13.30
C ARG A 225 -15.15 0.62 -12.59
N LEU A 226 -13.95 1.07 -12.95
CA LEU A 226 -13.34 2.28 -12.38
C LEU A 226 -14.21 3.52 -12.63
N GLN A 227 -14.89 3.61 -13.77
CA GLN A 227 -15.82 4.70 -14.09
C GLN A 227 -17.15 4.59 -13.34
N GLN A 228 -17.66 3.38 -13.09
CA GLN A 228 -18.91 3.15 -12.35
C GLN A 228 -18.80 3.56 -10.88
N ASP A 229 -17.69 3.22 -10.22
CA ASP A 229 -17.40 3.64 -8.84
C ASP A 229 -17.37 5.18 -8.71
N ASP A 230 -17.00 5.86 -9.79
CA ASP A 230 -16.96 7.32 -9.86
C ASP A 230 -18.29 7.96 -10.27
N TRP A 231 -19.33 7.27 -10.78
CA TRP A 231 -20.51 7.95 -11.36
C TRP A 231 -21.31 8.77 -10.33
N TRP A 232 -21.65 8.18 -9.18
CA TRP A 232 -22.35 8.89 -8.09
C TRP A 232 -21.45 9.98 -7.47
N MET A 233 -20.16 9.68 -7.38
CA MET A 233 -19.12 10.55 -6.85
C MET A 233 -18.73 11.69 -7.82
N THR A 234 -19.01 11.56 -9.10
CA THR A 234 -18.74 12.58 -10.12
C THR A 234 -19.93 13.54 -10.22
N ASN A 235 -21.15 13.01 -10.08
CA ASN A 235 -22.38 13.80 -10.28
C ASN A 235 -22.90 14.50 -9.01
N PHE A 236 -22.69 13.96 -7.80
CA PHE A 236 -23.29 14.52 -6.57
C PHE A 236 -22.32 14.74 -5.39
N ARG A 237 -21.06 14.27 -5.48
CA ARG A 237 -20.05 14.43 -4.41
C ARG A 237 -19.77 15.88 -4.06
N GLY A 238 -19.74 16.77 -5.06
CA GLY A 238 -19.47 18.18 -4.84
C GLY A 238 -20.38 18.79 -3.78
N LEU A 239 -21.69 18.52 -3.86
CA LEU A 239 -22.71 19.06 -2.95
C LEU A 239 -22.65 18.46 -1.54
N ILE A 240 -22.47 17.14 -1.44
CA ILE A 240 -22.44 16.41 -0.15
C ILE A 240 -21.13 16.69 0.60
N VAL A 241 -20.02 16.76 -0.14
CA VAL A 241 -18.68 16.92 0.42
C VAL A 241 -18.35 18.38 0.72
N LEU A 242 -18.99 19.37 0.08
CA LEU A 242 -18.70 20.80 0.30
C LEU A 242 -18.83 21.19 1.78
N LYS A 243 -19.97 20.86 2.42
CA LYS A 243 -20.20 21.16 3.84
C LYS A 243 -19.14 20.55 4.76
N ARG A 244 -18.62 19.37 4.40
CA ARG A 244 -17.61 18.63 5.17
C ARG A 244 -16.18 19.10 4.89
N LYS A 245 -15.85 19.41 3.63
CA LYS A 245 -14.48 19.75 3.19
C LYS A 245 -14.16 21.22 3.31
N VAL A 246 -15.14 22.13 3.34
CA VAL A 246 -14.87 23.56 3.51
C VAL A 246 -14.16 23.84 4.85
N PRO A 247 -14.62 23.33 6.02
CA PRO A 247 -13.89 23.49 7.28
C PRO A 247 -12.50 22.86 7.26
N GLU A 248 -12.36 21.66 6.68
CA GLU A 248 -11.07 20.97 6.53
C GLU A 248 -10.10 21.79 5.65
N LYS A 249 -10.57 22.36 4.53
CA LYS A 249 -9.76 23.19 3.63
C LYS A 249 -9.35 24.51 4.27
N LEU A 250 -10.25 25.18 5.00
CA LEU A 250 -9.93 26.41 5.75
C LEU A 250 -8.86 26.14 6.81
N TYR A 251 -8.97 25.02 7.52
CA TYR A 251 -7.97 24.61 8.50
C TYR A 251 -6.63 24.26 7.83
N ALA A 252 -6.64 23.57 6.69
CA ALA A 252 -5.43 23.31 5.91
C ALA A 252 -4.73 24.61 5.47
N MET A 253 -5.48 25.61 4.98
CA MET A 253 -4.90 26.92 4.63
C MET A 253 -4.24 27.62 5.82
N ARG A 254 -4.79 27.47 7.04
CA ARG A 254 -4.18 27.99 8.27
C ARG A 254 -2.84 27.29 8.60
N LEU A 255 -2.68 26.01 8.24
CA LEU A 255 -1.45 25.26 8.47
C LEU A 255 -0.37 25.51 7.41
N LEU A 256 -0.75 25.99 6.22
CA LEU A 256 0.12 26.11 5.06
C LEU A 256 1.39 26.95 5.32
N PRO A 257 1.36 28.14 5.97
CA PRO A 257 2.56 28.92 6.23
C PRO A 257 3.60 28.15 7.05
N ARG A 258 3.14 27.38 8.05
CA ARG A 258 4.01 26.54 8.89
C ARG A 258 4.62 25.41 8.08
N GLN A 259 3.86 24.78 7.17
CA GLN A 259 4.39 23.71 6.31
C GLN A 259 5.40 24.22 5.28
N LEU A 260 5.17 25.42 4.72
CA LEU A 260 6.13 26.08 3.82
C LEU A 260 7.45 26.42 4.52
N ALA A 261 7.39 26.90 5.77
CA ALA A 261 8.56 27.27 6.55
C ALA A 261 9.31 26.07 7.15
N ALA A 262 8.65 24.92 7.31
CA ALA A 262 9.25 23.74 7.91
C ALA A 262 10.34 23.09 7.04
N ARG A 263 10.50 23.50 5.78
CA ARG A 263 11.39 22.84 4.80
C ARG A 263 12.04 23.84 3.85
N LYS A 264 13.24 23.52 3.37
CA LYS A 264 13.96 24.30 2.35
C LYS A 264 13.51 23.90 0.95
N VAL A 265 13.47 24.86 0.03
CA VAL A 265 13.25 24.58 -1.39
C VAL A 265 14.53 23.92 -1.94
N SER A 266 14.38 22.81 -2.65
CA SER A 266 15.50 22.02 -3.18
C SER A 266 16.40 22.81 -4.14
N ASN A 267 15.79 23.65 -4.99
CA ASN A 267 16.48 24.62 -5.81
C ASN A 267 15.69 25.96 -5.82
N PRO A 268 16.13 26.98 -5.07
CA PRO A 268 15.40 28.25 -4.96
C PRO A 268 15.36 29.05 -6.27
N LEU A 269 16.20 28.70 -7.26
CA LEU A 269 16.22 29.35 -8.58
C LEU A 269 15.28 28.68 -9.59
N SER A 270 14.66 27.54 -9.25
CA SER A 270 13.78 26.81 -10.16
C SER A 270 12.30 27.03 -9.84
N LEU A 271 11.55 27.54 -10.81
CA LEU A 271 10.09 27.68 -10.71
C LEU A 271 9.38 26.33 -10.51
N SER A 272 9.89 25.25 -11.11
CA SER A 272 9.31 23.92 -10.92
C SER A 272 9.56 23.39 -9.51
N ALA A 273 10.75 23.66 -8.94
CA ALA A 273 11.05 23.32 -7.55
C ALA A 273 10.16 24.08 -6.55
N TRP A 274 9.88 25.37 -6.82
CA TRP A 274 8.93 26.14 -6.03
C TRP A 274 7.50 25.60 -6.12
N ARG A 275 7.03 25.22 -7.32
CA ARG A 275 5.71 24.59 -7.49
C ARG A 275 5.60 23.29 -6.70
N GLN A 276 6.58 22.41 -6.85
CA GLN A 276 6.64 21.15 -6.09
C GLN A 276 6.66 21.39 -4.56
N HIS A 277 7.40 22.41 -4.10
CA HIS A 277 7.44 22.78 -2.69
C HIS A 277 6.07 23.22 -2.15
N ILE A 278 5.37 24.08 -2.90
CA ILE A 278 4.03 24.54 -2.54
C ILE A 278 3.03 23.39 -2.55
N ASP A 279 3.06 22.56 -3.59
CA ASP A 279 2.16 21.41 -3.73
C ASP A 279 2.35 20.41 -2.58
N ALA A 280 3.60 20.11 -2.21
CA ALA A 280 3.91 19.25 -1.08
C ALA A 280 3.43 19.87 0.25
N ALA A 281 3.68 21.16 0.48
CA ALA A 281 3.21 21.85 1.67
C ALA A 281 1.68 21.83 1.80
N MET A 282 0.97 21.99 0.68
CA MET A 282 -0.49 21.92 0.62
C MET A 282 -1.01 20.50 0.87
N GLN A 283 -0.36 19.47 0.32
CA GLN A 283 -0.69 18.07 0.61
C GLN A 283 -0.53 17.75 2.10
N HIS A 284 0.58 18.16 2.72
CA HIS A 284 0.84 17.97 4.15
C HIS A 284 -0.19 18.70 5.02
N ALA A 285 -0.47 19.97 4.74
CA ALA A 285 -1.47 20.75 5.46
C ALA A 285 -2.88 20.13 5.34
N THR A 286 -3.22 19.61 4.16
CA THR A 286 -4.50 18.91 3.94
C THR A 286 -4.58 17.60 4.72
N ALA A 287 -3.47 16.86 4.81
CA ALA A 287 -3.41 15.62 5.58
C ALA A 287 -3.61 15.86 7.08
N LEU A 288 -2.90 16.84 7.65
CA LEU A 288 -3.05 17.25 9.07
C LEU A 288 -4.47 17.74 9.36
N ALA A 289 -5.09 18.46 8.43
CA ALA A 289 -6.49 18.85 8.56
C ALA A 289 -7.43 17.64 8.58
N SER A 290 -7.22 16.68 7.68
CA SER A 290 -8.01 15.44 7.67
C SER A 290 -7.89 14.68 8.99
N GLU A 291 -6.67 14.55 9.53
CA GLU A 291 -6.40 13.90 10.83
C GLU A 291 -7.14 14.61 11.98
N HIS A 292 -7.05 15.94 12.06
CA HIS A 292 -7.70 16.75 13.10
C HIS A 292 -9.23 16.58 13.11
N PHE A 293 -9.85 16.56 11.94
CA PHE A 293 -11.31 16.38 11.82
C PHE A 293 -11.75 14.92 11.92
N GLU A 294 -10.90 13.94 11.62
CA GLU A 294 -11.15 12.52 11.89
C GLU A 294 -11.14 12.24 13.40
N ALA A 295 -10.14 12.74 14.13
CA ALA A 295 -10.06 12.61 15.58
C ALA A 295 -11.30 13.16 16.29
N ARG A 296 -11.83 14.31 15.83
CA ARG A 296 -13.05 14.93 16.37
C ARG A 296 -14.36 14.19 16.07
N ARG A 297 -14.36 13.23 15.15
CA ARG A 297 -15.55 12.43 14.82
C ARG A 297 -15.59 11.13 15.61
N ASN A 298 -14.44 10.66 16.06
CA ASN A 298 -14.27 9.38 16.74
C ASN A 298 -14.19 9.50 18.27
N GLY A 299 -14.17 10.73 18.81
CA GLY A 299 -14.26 11.03 20.24
C GLY A 299 -15.50 11.85 20.53
#